data_AF-A0A7W7P6E3-F1
#
_entry.id   AF-A0A7W7P6E3-F1
#
_cell.length_a   1.000
_cell.length_b   1.000
_cell.length_c   1.000
_cell.angle_alpha   90.00
_cell.angle_beta   90.00
_cell.angle_gamma   90.00
#
_symmetry.space_group_name_H-M   'P 1'
#
loop_
_entity.id
_entity.type
_entity.pdbx_description
1 polymer ?
#
loop_
_entity_poly.entity_id
_entity_poly.type
_entity_poly.pdbx_seq_one_letter_code
_entity_poly.pdbx_strand_id
1 'polypeptide(L)'
;MNTLNRHNPLTWLGVLLLAWLVLGVQLAAPKVASGPFYAATENHLGVTRFEAAPRLGLDAWTTKSTSGVTVAAKGAGKVIDTAPMAQRVMDVRAGLPSDLRRSGNVAVAEIDIPGIPKQMAAHSQVSDAGKGLIGSGSGNFTAQSVPNKAGDMVYRGIDTEYKILDNIADQLGNNTAARGTVNILTEKAACASCLNVAEQFKAKYPNITVNILDNQGVMLRPPRKTP
;
A
#
# COMPACT_ATOMS: atom_id res chain seq x y z
N MET A 1 -34.58 -37.65 -65.72
CA MET A 1 -33.44 -38.30 -65.04
C MET A 1 -32.85 -37.34 -64.03
N ASN A 2 -33.10 -37.70 -62.76
CA ASN A 2 -32.46 -37.35 -61.49
C ASN A 2 -32.01 -35.92 -61.19
N THR A 3 -32.85 -35.26 -60.40
CA THR A 3 -32.49 -34.27 -59.37
C THR A 3 -31.55 -34.90 -58.34
N LEU A 4 -30.39 -34.28 -58.07
CA LEU A 4 -29.53 -34.67 -56.95
C LEU A 4 -29.74 -33.75 -55.74
N ASN A 5 -30.19 -34.43 -54.71
CA ASN A 5 -30.63 -34.05 -53.39
C ASN A 5 -29.58 -33.24 -52.60
N ARG A 6 -30.02 -32.13 -51.99
CA ARG A 6 -29.32 -31.45 -50.91
C ARG A 6 -29.42 -32.30 -49.63
N HIS A 7 -28.43 -32.12 -48.74
CA HIS A 7 -28.41 -32.53 -47.33
C HIS A 7 -27.90 -33.96 -47.05
N ASN A 8 -26.57 -34.12 -47.08
CA ASN A 8 -25.90 -35.15 -46.29
C ASN A 8 -25.04 -34.46 -45.21
N PRO A 9 -25.41 -34.53 -43.91
CA PRO A 9 -24.69 -33.85 -42.83
C PRO A 9 -23.31 -34.46 -42.52
N LEU A 10 -22.99 -35.64 -43.05
CA LEU A 10 -21.71 -36.31 -42.83
C LEU A 10 -20.55 -35.71 -43.63
N THR A 11 -20.82 -35.04 -44.76
CA THR A 11 -19.76 -34.42 -45.56
C THR A 11 -19.21 -33.12 -44.96
N TRP A 12 -20.00 -32.44 -44.11
CA TRP A 12 -19.57 -31.22 -43.42
C TRP A 12 -18.77 -31.49 -42.14
N LEU A 13 -19.05 -32.60 -41.44
CA LEU A 13 -18.27 -33.04 -40.29
C LEU A 13 -16.84 -33.46 -40.66
N GLY A 14 -16.64 -34.03 -41.86
CA GLY A 14 -15.31 -34.40 -42.37
C GLY A 14 -14.41 -33.20 -42.67
N VAL A 15 -14.96 -32.08 -43.13
CA VAL A 15 -14.19 -30.87 -43.45
C VAL A 15 -13.80 -30.08 -42.19
N LEU A 16 -14.63 -30.10 -41.15
CA LEU A 16 -14.33 -29.42 -39.87
C LEU A 16 -13.27 -30.12 -39.03
N LEU A 17 -13.15 -31.45 -39.10
CA LEU A 17 -12.12 -32.22 -38.38
C LEU A 17 -10.71 -32.07 -38.99
N LEU A 18 -10.62 -31.88 -40.31
CA LEU A 18 -9.34 -31.63 -40.99
C LEU A 18 -8.78 -30.22 -40.72
N ALA A 19 -9.63 -29.24 -40.39
CA ALA A 19 -9.19 -27.89 -40.04
C ALA A 19 -8.57 -27.80 -38.63
N TRP A 20 -8.90 -28.73 -37.71
CA TRP A 20 -8.33 -28.77 -36.36
C TRP A 20 -6.96 -29.43 -36.27
N LEU A 21 -6.60 -30.29 -37.23
CA LEU A 21 -5.32 -31.01 -37.24
C LEU A 21 -4.15 -30.22 -37.86
N VAL A 22 -4.41 -29.12 -38.57
CA VAL A 22 -3.37 -28.24 -39.16
C VAL A 22 -2.97 -27.09 -38.21
N LEU A 23 -3.78 -26.78 -37.19
CA LEU A 23 -3.47 -25.77 -36.17
C LEU A 23 -3.03 -26.39 -34.82
N GLY A 24 -2.34 -27.53 -34.90
CA GLY A 24 -1.69 -28.14 -33.77
C GLY A 24 -0.46 -27.36 -33.30
N VAL A 25 -0.54 -26.86 -32.07
CA VAL A 25 0.56 -26.80 -31.10
C VAL A 25 1.69 -25.80 -31.40
N GLN A 26 1.52 -24.56 -30.95
CA GLN A 26 2.65 -23.74 -30.48
C GLN A 26 2.55 -23.63 -28.95
N LEU A 27 3.18 -24.56 -28.25
CA LEU A 27 3.48 -24.40 -26.82
C LEU A 27 4.46 -23.23 -26.68
N ALA A 28 3.93 -22.05 -26.32
CA ALA A 28 4.75 -20.92 -25.91
C ALA A 28 5.34 -21.24 -24.53
N ALA A 29 6.61 -21.67 -24.52
CA ALA A 29 7.41 -21.71 -23.31
C ALA A 29 7.53 -20.29 -22.70
N PRO A 30 7.51 -20.13 -21.37
CA PRO A 30 7.72 -18.83 -20.75
C PRO A 30 9.15 -18.36 -21.07
N LYS A 31 9.26 -17.23 -21.77
CA LYS A 31 10.52 -16.51 -21.93
C LYS A 31 10.98 -16.03 -20.56
N VAL A 32 11.99 -16.70 -20.02
CA VAL A 32 12.81 -16.18 -18.93
C VAL A 32 13.47 -14.92 -19.45
N ALA A 33 13.00 -13.76 -18.99
CA ALA A 33 13.64 -12.48 -19.25
C ALA A 33 14.92 -12.42 -18.41
N SER A 34 16.04 -12.85 -19.00
CA SER A 34 17.38 -12.53 -18.53
C SER A 34 17.70 -11.07 -18.88
N GLY A 35 17.20 -10.15 -18.04
CA GLY A 35 17.67 -8.76 -18.00
C GLY A 35 18.92 -8.65 -17.11
N PRO A 36 19.84 -7.71 -17.41
CA PRO A 36 21.09 -7.60 -16.68
C PRO A 36 20.82 -7.21 -15.21
N PHE A 37 21.50 -7.95 -14.34
CA PHE A 37 21.71 -7.65 -12.94
C PHE A 37 21.93 -6.14 -12.74
N TYR A 38 21.06 -5.49 -11.97
CA TYR A 38 21.44 -4.24 -11.33
C TYR A 38 22.50 -4.58 -10.29
N ALA A 39 23.76 -4.40 -10.68
CA ALA A 39 24.86 -4.28 -9.76
C ALA A 39 24.52 -3.13 -8.79
N ALA A 40 24.30 -3.48 -7.53
CA ALA A 40 24.38 -2.52 -6.44
C ALA A 40 25.81 -1.99 -6.44
N THR A 41 25.97 -0.75 -6.89
CA THR A 41 27.18 0.04 -6.73
C THR A 41 27.41 0.24 -5.24
N GLU A 42 28.33 -0.55 -4.68
CA GLU A 42 28.89 -0.35 -3.36
C GLU A 42 29.69 0.96 -3.35
N ASN A 43 29.05 2.04 -2.90
CA ASN A 43 29.77 3.24 -2.52
C ASN A 43 30.45 2.97 -1.17
N HIS A 44 31.68 2.46 -1.26
CA HIS A 44 32.64 2.47 -0.16
C HIS A 44 32.96 3.92 0.22
N LEU A 45 32.21 4.47 1.18
CA LEU A 45 32.64 5.65 1.93
C LEU A 45 33.33 5.18 3.20
N GLY A 46 34.66 5.25 3.15
CA GLY A 46 35.56 4.89 4.24
C GLY A 46 35.20 5.61 5.53
N VAL A 47 35.01 4.83 6.59
CA VAL A 47 34.90 5.34 7.94
C VAL A 47 36.31 5.59 8.45
N THR A 48 36.79 6.83 8.34
CA THR A 48 37.94 7.28 9.12
C THR A 48 37.52 7.56 10.56
N ARG A 49 38.38 7.07 11.44
CA ARG A 49 38.32 6.95 12.89
C ARG A 49 38.57 8.31 13.58
N PHE A 50 37.81 8.54 14.66
CA PHE A 50 38.08 9.39 15.84
C PHE A 50 38.33 10.90 15.63
N GLU A 51 37.42 11.71 16.17
CA GLU A 51 37.80 12.80 17.08
C GLU A 51 36.67 13.03 18.10
N ALA A 52 37.08 13.31 19.33
CA ALA A 52 36.22 13.39 20.51
C ALA A 52 35.97 14.85 20.93
N ALA A 53 34.89 15.00 21.70
CA ALA A 53 34.53 16.12 22.61
C ALA A 53 33.64 17.24 22.05
N PRO A 54 32.89 18.00 22.89
CA PRO A 54 32.57 17.83 24.32
C PRO A 54 31.05 17.81 24.61
N ARG A 55 30.71 17.51 25.87
CA ARG A 55 29.35 17.60 26.43
C ARG A 55 29.01 19.07 26.73
N LEU A 56 27.99 19.60 26.07
CA LEU A 56 27.23 20.81 26.42
C LEU A 56 25.77 20.47 26.07
N GLY A 57 24.82 20.52 26.99
CA GLY A 57 24.15 21.76 27.39
C GLY A 57 22.70 21.64 26.93
N LEU A 58 21.76 21.93 27.82
CA LEU A 58 20.33 21.67 27.69
C LEU A 58 19.66 22.87 27.03
N ASP A 59 19.36 22.83 25.73
CA ASP A 59 18.59 23.92 25.11
C ASP A 59 18.00 23.54 23.73
N ALA A 60 16.71 23.85 23.61
CA ALA A 60 15.92 24.05 22.39
C ALA A 60 15.90 22.91 21.35
N TRP A 61 14.83 22.11 21.39
CA TRP A 61 14.37 21.32 20.25
C TRP A 61 13.91 22.24 19.11
N THR A 62 14.86 22.72 18.32
CA THR A 62 14.65 23.22 16.96
C THR A 62 15.59 22.46 16.03
N THR A 63 15.12 21.36 15.46
CA THR A 63 15.75 20.75 14.28
C THR A 63 14.71 20.12 13.36
N LYS A 64 14.32 20.90 12.35
CA LYS A 64 14.51 20.58 10.94
C LYS A 64 14.21 19.11 10.55
N SER A 65 12.94 18.81 10.37
CA SER A 65 12.49 17.64 9.61
C SER A 65 12.74 17.89 8.12
N THR A 66 13.84 17.37 7.62
CA THR A 66 14.08 17.19 6.19
C THR A 66 14.62 15.79 6.02
N SER A 67 13.80 14.88 5.50
CA SER A 67 14.14 13.80 4.54
C SER A 67 13.03 12.75 4.54
N GLY A 68 11.96 13.01 3.78
CA GLY A 68 11.04 11.97 3.32
C GLY A 68 11.49 11.50 1.94
N VAL A 69 11.39 10.20 1.66
CA VAL A 69 11.58 9.66 0.30
C VAL A 69 10.46 10.22 -0.57
N THR A 70 10.78 11.23 -1.38
CA THR A 70 9.89 11.77 -2.40
C THR A 70 9.90 10.83 -3.59
N VAL A 71 8.90 9.96 -3.70
CA VAL A 71 8.50 9.43 -5.01
C VAL A 71 7.95 10.60 -5.82
N ALA A 72 8.73 11.03 -6.81
CA ALA A 72 8.60 12.32 -7.47
C ALA A 72 7.27 12.51 -8.20
N ALA A 73 6.50 13.51 -7.76
CA ALA A 73 5.60 14.28 -8.62
C ALA A 73 6.02 15.75 -8.51
N LYS A 74 6.38 16.35 -9.64
CA LYS A 74 6.88 17.73 -9.75
C LYS A 74 5.71 18.70 -9.53
N GLY A 75 5.55 19.16 -8.29
CA GLY A 75 4.67 20.26 -7.90
C GLY A 75 5.12 20.77 -6.54
N ALA A 76 5.13 22.09 -6.33
CA ALA A 76 5.53 22.72 -5.07
C ALA A 76 4.81 22.05 -3.88
N GLY A 77 5.55 21.21 -3.14
CA GLY A 77 4.98 20.31 -2.15
C GLY A 77 4.45 21.10 -0.97
N LYS A 78 3.13 21.04 -0.75
CA LYS A 78 2.52 21.43 0.52
C LYS A 78 3.17 20.61 1.62
N VAL A 79 3.89 21.26 2.53
CA VAL A 79 4.40 20.59 3.73
C VAL A 79 3.18 20.08 4.50
N ILE A 80 3.09 18.76 4.66
CA ILE A 80 2.01 18.13 5.42
C ILE A 80 2.40 18.23 6.90
N ASP A 81 1.65 18.99 7.68
CA ASP A 81 1.82 19.03 9.13
C ASP A 81 1.34 17.70 9.73
N THR A 82 2.29 16.88 10.17
CA THR A 82 2.01 15.57 10.75
C THR A 82 1.68 15.61 12.23
N ALA A 83 1.91 16.74 12.93
CA ALA A 83 1.64 16.86 14.36
C ALA A 83 0.18 16.55 14.74
N PRO A 84 -0.86 17.09 14.07
CA PRO A 84 -2.24 16.78 14.40
C PRO A 84 -2.62 15.33 14.05
N MET A 85 -2.01 14.75 13.02
CA MET A 85 -2.18 13.32 12.68
C MET A 85 -1.53 12.43 13.76
N ALA A 86 -0.34 12.79 14.24
CA ALA A 86 0.36 12.05 15.29
C ALA A 86 -0.43 12.08 16.61
N GLN A 87 -1.02 13.23 16.95
CA GLN A 87 -1.93 13.32 18.09
C GLN A 87 -3.12 12.39 17.95
N ARG A 88 -3.75 12.33 16.76
CA ARG A 88 -4.85 11.39 16.49
C ARG A 88 -4.43 9.94 16.65
N VAL A 89 -3.22 9.55 16.21
CA VAL A 89 -2.70 8.19 16.44
C VAL A 89 -2.67 7.88 17.94
N MET A 90 -2.16 8.82 18.75
CA MET A 90 -2.11 8.64 20.21
C MET A 90 -3.50 8.56 20.84
N ASP A 91 -4.44 9.38 20.39
CA ASP A 91 -5.83 9.39 20.88
C ASP A 91 -6.55 8.09 20.53
N VAL A 92 -6.39 7.61 19.29
CA VAL A 92 -6.90 6.29 18.86
C VAL A 92 -6.32 5.21 19.75
N ARG A 93 -4.99 5.17 19.94
CA ARG A 93 -4.35 4.18 20.83
C ARG A 93 -4.88 4.26 22.26
N ALA A 94 -5.09 5.46 22.80
CA ALA A 94 -5.58 5.64 24.16
C ALA A 94 -6.99 5.06 24.36
N GLY A 95 -7.81 5.07 23.32
CA GLY A 95 -9.16 4.46 23.31
C GLY A 95 -9.18 2.93 23.16
N LEU A 96 -8.04 2.29 22.84
CA LEU A 96 -7.97 0.85 22.62
C LEU A 96 -7.83 0.05 23.93
N PRO A 97 -8.35 -1.20 23.96
CA PRO A 97 -8.05 -2.16 25.02
C PRO A 97 -6.54 -2.34 25.21
N SER A 98 -6.12 -2.72 26.42
CA SER A 98 -4.71 -2.75 26.83
C SER A 98 -3.78 -3.48 25.85
N ASP A 99 -4.24 -4.58 25.24
CA ASP A 99 -3.40 -5.39 24.36
C ASP A 99 -3.20 -4.76 22.99
N LEU A 100 -4.27 -4.28 22.36
CA LEU A 100 -4.20 -3.52 21.11
C LEU A 100 -3.45 -2.20 21.32
N ARG A 101 -3.68 -1.52 22.44
CA ARG A 101 -2.97 -0.28 22.79
C ARG A 101 -1.46 -0.47 22.88
N ARG A 102 -0.96 -1.65 23.24
CA ARG A 102 0.47 -1.96 23.43
C ARG A 102 1.11 -2.74 22.28
N SER A 103 0.33 -3.13 21.27
CA SER A 103 0.80 -3.95 20.15
C SER A 103 0.30 -3.39 18.81
N GLY A 104 0.47 -4.17 17.74
CA GLY A 104 0.01 -3.80 16.40
C GLY A 104 0.66 -2.54 15.82
N ASN A 105 0.11 -2.16 14.66
CA ASN A 105 0.37 -0.89 14.01
C ASN A 105 -0.95 -0.10 13.96
N VAL A 106 -0.91 1.18 14.26
CA VAL A 106 -2.00 2.12 14.00
C VAL A 106 -1.61 3.04 12.85
N ALA A 107 -2.56 3.30 11.97
CA ALA A 107 -2.45 4.39 11.03
C ALA A 107 -3.73 5.23 11.05
N VAL A 108 -3.58 6.53 10.79
CA VAL A 108 -4.69 7.45 10.60
C VAL A 108 -4.59 8.08 9.22
N ALA A 109 -5.73 8.35 8.62
CA ALA A 109 -5.83 9.04 7.35
C ALA A 109 -6.60 10.35 7.53
N GLU A 110 -6.08 11.42 6.93
CA GLU A 110 -6.83 12.63 6.63
C GLU A 110 -7.21 12.60 5.16
N ILE A 111 -8.51 12.72 4.90
CA ILE A 111 -9.09 12.51 3.58
C ILE A 111 -9.82 13.79 3.19
N ASP A 112 -9.44 14.33 2.04
CA ASP A 112 -10.09 15.45 1.38
C ASP A 112 -10.59 14.97 0.02
N ILE A 113 -11.64 14.15 0.05
CA ILE A 113 -12.36 13.68 -1.14
C ILE A 113 -13.87 13.88 -0.88
N PRO A 114 -14.60 14.54 -1.78
CA PRO A 114 -16.05 14.73 -1.60
C PRO A 114 -16.79 13.40 -1.46
N GLY A 115 -17.65 13.30 -0.44
CA GLY A 115 -18.45 12.10 -0.16
C GLY A 115 -17.75 11.01 0.66
N ILE A 116 -16.48 11.19 1.02
CA ILE A 116 -15.72 10.27 1.88
C ILE A 116 -15.55 10.89 3.27
N PRO A 117 -15.61 10.12 4.37
CA PRO A 117 -15.30 10.60 5.70
C PRO A 117 -13.92 11.26 5.74
N LYS A 118 -13.84 12.44 6.38
CA LYS A 118 -12.61 13.24 6.44
C LYS A 118 -11.47 12.57 7.19
N GLN A 119 -11.77 11.57 8.01
CA GLN A 119 -10.82 10.88 8.85
C GLN A 119 -11.15 9.39 8.91
N MET A 120 -10.10 8.57 8.90
CA MET A 120 -10.18 7.14 9.17
C MET A 120 -9.01 6.72 10.05
N ALA A 121 -9.19 5.69 10.85
CA ALA A 121 -8.11 5.08 11.61
C ALA A 121 -8.18 3.57 11.45
N ALA A 122 -7.04 2.90 11.29
CA ALA A 122 -6.95 1.46 11.15
C ALA A 122 -5.96 0.90 12.17
N HIS A 123 -6.21 -0.35 12.60
CA HIS A 123 -5.28 -1.12 13.42
C HIS A 123 -5.01 -2.47 12.75
N SER A 124 -3.74 -2.89 12.69
CA SER A 124 -3.36 -4.09 11.93
C SER A 124 -4.03 -5.38 12.44
N GLN A 125 -4.26 -5.47 13.76
CA GLN A 125 -4.91 -6.61 14.42
C GLN A 125 -6.45 -6.48 14.57
N VAL A 126 -7.07 -5.42 14.04
CA VAL A 126 -8.53 -5.23 14.11
C VAL A 126 -9.11 -5.42 12.72
N SER A 127 -9.99 -6.41 12.56
CA SER A 127 -10.65 -6.73 11.29
C SER A 127 -12.09 -6.22 11.23
N ASP A 128 -12.72 -6.00 12.37
CA ASP A 128 -14.10 -5.50 12.45
C ASP A 128 -14.11 -4.01 12.80
N ALA A 129 -14.95 -3.24 12.12
CA ALA A 129 -15.09 -1.81 12.41
C ALA A 129 -15.66 -1.58 13.81
N GLY A 130 -15.12 -0.58 14.53
CA GLY A 130 -15.57 -0.25 15.87
C GLY A 130 -14.58 0.62 16.65
N LYS A 131 -15.07 1.33 17.68
CA LYS A 131 -14.25 2.19 18.56
C LYS A 131 -13.40 3.21 17.79
N GLY A 132 -13.94 3.74 16.70
CA GLY A 132 -13.24 4.71 15.83
C GLY A 132 -12.24 4.08 14.84
N LEU A 133 -12.15 2.75 14.78
CA LEU A 133 -11.37 2.03 13.80
C LEU A 133 -12.23 1.52 12.64
N ILE A 134 -11.69 1.57 11.44
CA ILE A 134 -12.20 0.83 10.28
C ILE A 134 -11.82 -0.65 10.38
N GLY A 135 -12.65 -1.50 9.79
CA GLY A 135 -12.37 -2.92 9.63
C GLY A 135 -11.60 -3.22 8.34
N SER A 136 -11.56 -4.48 7.96
CA SER A 136 -11.14 -4.93 6.64
C SER A 136 -12.10 -4.40 5.57
N GLY A 137 -11.57 -4.00 4.41
CA GLY A 137 -12.38 -3.63 3.25
C GLY A 137 -12.78 -4.85 2.41
N SER A 138 -13.35 -4.61 1.24
CA SER A 138 -13.84 -5.68 0.35
C SER A 138 -12.77 -6.37 -0.51
N GLY A 139 -11.52 -5.92 -0.48
CA GLY A 139 -10.45 -6.54 -1.25
C GLY A 139 -10.30 -6.00 -2.68
N ASN A 140 -10.35 -4.69 -2.86
CA ASN A 140 -10.22 -4.02 -4.17
C ASN A 140 -8.83 -4.13 -4.80
N PHE A 141 -7.80 -4.43 -3.99
CA PHE A 141 -6.40 -4.41 -4.40
C PHE A 141 -5.72 -5.71 -4.06
N THR A 142 -4.69 -6.05 -4.82
CA THR A 142 -3.90 -7.26 -4.54
C THR A 142 -2.74 -6.91 -3.62
N ALA A 143 -2.81 -7.40 -2.38
CA ALA A 143 -1.68 -7.40 -1.46
C ALA A 143 -0.77 -8.63 -1.72
N GLN A 144 0.50 -8.48 -1.40
CA GLN A 144 1.52 -9.52 -1.56
C GLN A 144 2.06 -9.95 -0.19
N SER A 145 2.58 -11.17 -0.15
CA SER A 145 3.41 -11.60 0.97
C SER A 145 4.82 -11.05 0.79
N VAL A 146 5.34 -10.39 1.83
CA VAL A 146 6.71 -9.82 1.82
C VAL A 146 7.45 -10.29 3.07
N PRO A 147 8.78 -10.45 3.01
CA PRO A 147 9.56 -10.85 4.17
C PRO A 147 9.49 -9.80 5.28
N ASN A 148 9.32 -10.24 6.52
CA ASN A 148 9.48 -9.42 7.70
C ASN A 148 10.99 -9.29 8.07
N LYS A 149 11.30 -8.59 9.18
CA LYS A 149 12.71 -8.45 9.64
C LYS A 149 13.40 -9.77 10.00
N ALA A 150 12.63 -10.82 10.31
CA ALA A 150 13.13 -12.16 10.59
C ALA A 150 13.26 -13.04 9.33
N GLY A 151 12.84 -12.54 8.16
CA GLY A 151 12.84 -13.26 6.89
C GLY A 151 11.56 -14.05 6.61
N ASP A 152 10.59 -14.07 7.52
CA ASP A 152 9.34 -14.80 7.31
C ASP A 152 8.44 -14.07 6.32
N MET A 153 7.85 -14.82 5.38
CA MET A 153 6.89 -14.28 4.42
C MET A 153 5.56 -14.00 5.12
N VAL A 154 5.19 -12.71 5.20
CA VAL A 154 3.95 -12.27 5.86
C VAL A 154 3.02 -11.64 4.82
N TYR A 155 1.79 -12.14 4.75
CA TYR A 155 0.74 -11.54 3.92
C TYR A 155 0.34 -10.16 4.45
N ARG A 156 0.40 -9.12 3.60
CA ARG A 156 0.23 -7.72 3.99
C ARG A 156 -1.15 -7.13 3.71
N GLY A 157 -2.14 -7.96 3.39
CA GLY A 157 -3.53 -7.51 3.20
C GLY A 157 -4.25 -7.13 4.50
N ILE A 158 -3.63 -7.35 5.67
CA ILE A 158 -4.17 -6.92 6.97
C ILE A 158 -3.54 -5.62 7.49
N ASP A 159 -2.57 -5.09 6.74
CA ASP A 159 -1.87 -3.86 7.10
C ASP A 159 -2.82 -2.66 7.11
N THR A 160 -2.49 -1.68 7.94
CA THR A 160 -3.32 -0.50 8.15
C THR A 160 -3.48 0.36 6.90
N GLU A 161 -2.42 0.53 6.13
CA GLU A 161 -2.36 1.30 4.89
C GLU A 161 -3.21 0.63 3.82
N TYR A 162 -3.16 -0.70 3.74
CA TYR A 162 -4.02 -1.48 2.88
C TYR A 162 -5.49 -1.26 3.24
N LYS A 163 -5.85 -1.46 4.52
CA LYS A 163 -7.24 -1.31 5.00
C LYS A 163 -7.81 0.07 4.71
N ILE A 164 -7.03 1.13 4.92
CA ILE A 164 -7.44 2.51 4.64
C ILE A 164 -7.74 2.69 3.15
N LEU A 165 -6.80 2.32 2.28
CA LEU A 165 -6.98 2.48 0.83
C LEU A 165 -8.13 1.63 0.30
N ASP A 166 -8.29 0.43 0.83
CA ASP A 166 -9.38 -0.49 0.46
C ASP A 166 -10.75 0.05 0.88
N ASN A 167 -10.89 0.56 2.11
CA ASN A 167 -12.15 1.17 2.58
C ASN A 167 -12.50 2.46 1.83
N ILE A 168 -11.51 3.25 1.41
CA ILE A 168 -11.75 4.41 0.54
C ILE A 168 -12.24 3.91 -0.83
N ALA A 169 -11.62 2.86 -1.38
CA ALA A 169 -12.04 2.28 -2.64
C ALA A 169 -13.44 1.67 -2.59
N ASP A 170 -13.86 1.07 -1.47
CA ASP A 170 -15.22 0.57 -1.26
C ASP A 170 -16.26 1.68 -1.38
N GLN A 171 -15.96 2.87 -0.85
CA GLN A 171 -16.87 4.01 -0.87
C GLN A 171 -16.88 4.74 -2.21
N LEU A 172 -15.73 4.80 -2.89
CA LEU A 172 -15.62 5.40 -4.22
C LEU A 172 -16.22 4.49 -5.31
N GLY A 173 -16.10 3.17 -5.17
CA GLY A 173 -16.60 2.19 -6.11
C GLY A 173 -16.10 2.43 -7.54
N ASN A 174 -17.03 2.74 -8.45
CA ASN A 174 -16.73 3.00 -9.86
C ASN A 174 -16.50 4.48 -10.18
N ASN A 175 -16.47 5.37 -9.17
CA ASN A 175 -16.21 6.79 -9.36
C ASN A 175 -14.71 7.06 -9.56
N THR A 176 -14.16 6.59 -10.69
CA THR A 176 -12.74 6.76 -11.05
C THR A 176 -12.36 8.23 -11.32
N ALA A 177 -13.35 9.08 -11.57
CA ALA A 177 -13.18 10.52 -11.75
C ALA A 177 -13.05 11.30 -10.42
N ALA A 178 -13.25 10.65 -9.27
CA ALA A 178 -13.10 11.26 -7.96
C ALA A 178 -11.72 11.92 -7.82
N ARG A 179 -11.70 13.08 -7.16
CA ARG A 179 -10.52 13.93 -7.01
C ARG A 179 -10.36 14.34 -5.57
N GLY A 180 -9.11 14.54 -5.15
CA GLY A 180 -8.83 14.92 -3.78
C GLY A 180 -7.45 14.54 -3.31
N THR A 181 -7.28 14.53 -1.99
CA THR A 181 -6.04 14.14 -1.34
C THR A 181 -6.32 13.16 -0.20
N VAL A 182 -5.45 12.17 -0.05
CA VAL A 182 -5.42 11.23 1.08
C VAL A 182 -4.03 11.30 1.70
N ASN A 183 -3.94 11.77 2.94
CA ASN A 183 -2.71 11.76 3.71
C ASN A 183 -2.82 10.67 4.77
N ILE A 184 -1.92 9.69 4.74
CA ILE A 184 -1.88 8.59 5.70
C ILE A 184 -0.64 8.77 6.57
N LEU A 185 -0.82 8.78 7.89
CA LEU A 185 0.27 8.68 8.85
C LEU A 185 0.22 7.30 9.51
N THR A 186 1.29 6.54 9.35
CA THR A 186 1.47 5.20 9.92
C THR A 186 2.63 5.20 10.92
N GLU A 187 2.51 4.44 12.01
CA GLU A 187 3.58 4.36 13.02
C GLU A 187 4.81 3.60 12.49
N LYS A 188 4.59 2.58 11.67
CA LYS A 188 5.63 1.79 11.03
C LYS A 188 5.78 2.19 9.58
N ALA A 189 7.00 2.14 9.05
CA ALA A 189 7.24 2.35 7.64
C ALA A 189 6.37 1.40 6.79
N ALA A 190 5.73 1.95 5.77
CA ALA A 190 4.90 1.19 4.84
C ALA A 190 5.75 0.14 4.13
N CYS A 191 5.25 -1.09 4.05
CA CYS A 191 5.98 -2.15 3.36
C CYS A 191 5.85 -2.06 1.84
N ALA A 192 6.72 -2.78 1.13
CA ALA A 192 6.68 -2.84 -0.33
C ALA A 192 5.29 -3.23 -0.88
N SER A 193 4.58 -4.15 -0.23
CA SER A 193 3.21 -4.50 -0.63
C SER A 193 2.22 -3.34 -0.46
N CYS A 194 2.33 -2.54 0.61
CA CYS A 194 1.45 -1.39 0.82
C CYS A 194 1.73 -0.28 -0.19
N LEU A 195 2.99 -0.10 -0.58
CA LEU A 195 3.38 0.85 -1.63
C LEU A 195 2.79 0.41 -2.99
N ASN A 196 2.88 -0.87 -3.32
CA ASN A 196 2.25 -1.42 -4.53
C ASN A 196 0.72 -1.26 -4.51
N VAL A 197 0.08 -1.41 -3.36
CA VAL A 197 -1.37 -1.16 -3.21
C VAL A 197 -1.70 0.33 -3.41
N ALA A 198 -0.84 1.24 -2.93
CA ALA A 198 -1.00 2.66 -3.19
C ALA A 198 -0.85 2.99 -4.69
N GLU A 199 0.02 2.30 -5.42
CA GLU A 199 0.14 2.42 -6.88
C GLU A 199 -1.12 1.91 -7.59
N GLN A 200 -1.66 0.75 -7.20
CA GLN A 200 -2.94 0.24 -7.72
C GLN A 200 -4.10 1.22 -7.45
N PHE A 201 -4.15 1.80 -6.25
CA PHE A 201 -5.15 2.81 -5.90
C PHE A 201 -5.03 4.04 -6.81
N LYS A 202 -3.81 4.57 -7.00
CA LYS A 202 -3.55 5.71 -7.89
C LYS A 202 -3.89 5.40 -9.34
N ALA A 203 -3.65 4.18 -9.80
CA ALA A 203 -4.05 3.74 -11.13
C ALA A 203 -5.58 3.71 -11.31
N LYS A 204 -6.33 3.28 -10.28
CA LYS A 204 -7.80 3.25 -10.30
C LYS A 204 -8.42 4.65 -10.15
N TYR A 205 -7.82 5.52 -9.35
CA TYR A 205 -8.30 6.88 -9.06
C TYR A 205 -7.21 7.93 -9.35
N PRO A 206 -6.94 8.24 -10.63
CA PRO A 206 -5.78 9.04 -11.03
C PRO A 206 -5.80 10.50 -10.56
N ASN A 207 -6.98 11.04 -10.22
CA ASN A 207 -7.13 12.42 -9.75
C ASN A 207 -7.03 12.54 -8.22
N ILE A 208 -6.70 11.46 -7.51
CA ILE A 208 -6.50 11.44 -6.06
C ILE A 208 -5.01 11.39 -5.76
N THR A 209 -4.52 12.39 -5.02
CA THR A 209 -3.15 12.39 -4.51
C THR A 209 -3.08 11.58 -3.23
N VAL A 210 -2.21 10.55 -3.18
CA VAL A 210 -2.00 9.75 -1.98
C VAL A 210 -0.59 9.98 -1.44
N ASN A 211 -0.52 10.47 -0.21
CA ASN A 211 0.70 10.69 0.56
C ASN A 211 0.75 9.73 1.74
N ILE A 212 1.79 8.91 1.82
CA ILE A 212 2.02 8.00 2.94
C ILE A 212 3.23 8.51 3.71
N LEU A 213 3.02 8.81 4.97
CA LEU A 213 3.99 9.36 5.91
C LEU A 213 4.20 8.32 7.01
N ASP A 214 5.45 8.09 7.38
CA ASP A 214 5.77 7.25 8.52
C ASP A 214 6.39 8.06 9.65
N ASN A 215 6.28 7.54 10.86
CA ASN A 215 6.95 8.09 12.03
C ASN A 215 8.35 7.45 12.23
N GLN A 216 9.08 7.20 11.14
CA GLN A 216 10.43 6.60 11.16
C GLN A 216 10.48 5.23 11.88
N GLY A 217 9.36 4.52 11.91
CA GLY A 217 9.24 3.23 12.61
C GLY A 217 9.08 3.34 14.13
N VAL A 218 8.91 4.53 14.68
CA VAL A 218 8.68 4.76 16.12
C VAL A 218 7.19 4.73 16.43
N MET A 219 6.81 3.86 17.37
CA MET A 219 5.44 3.76 17.89
C MET A 219 5.07 5.03 18.66
N LEU A 220 3.95 5.66 18.31
CA LEU A 220 3.44 6.85 19.00
C LEU A 220 2.65 6.41 20.22
N ARG A 221 3.28 6.50 21.40
CA ARG A 221 2.67 6.03 22.65
C ARG A 221 1.92 7.18 23.33
N PRO A 222 0.66 6.97 23.76
CA PRO A 222 0.01 7.93 24.61
C PRO A 222 0.80 8.09 25.93
N PRO A 223 0.81 9.29 26.53
CA PRO A 223 1.53 9.52 27.78
C PRO A 223 1.06 8.55 28.86
N ARG A 224 2.02 8.02 29.63
CA ARG A 224 1.71 7.15 30.77
C ARG A 224 0.92 7.98 31.77
N LYS A 225 -0.33 7.59 32.08
CA LYS A 225 -1.04 8.13 33.25
C LYS A 225 -0.16 7.87 34.46
N THR A 226 0.41 8.92 35.04
CA THR A 226 1.11 8.85 36.31
C THR A 226 0.04 8.53 37.37
N PRO A 227 0.29 7.54 38.26
CA PRO A 227 -0.66 7.18 39.30
C PRO A 227 -0.92 8.34 40.26
#